data_AF-A0A4Y9Y1A7-F1
#
_entry.id   AF-A0A4Y9Y1A7-F1
#
_cell.length_a   1.000
_cell.length_b   1.000
_cell.length_c   1.000
_cell.angle_alpha   90.00
_cell.angle_beta   90.00
_cell.angle_gamma   90.00
#
_symmetry.space_group_name_H-M   'P 1'
#
loop_
_entity.id
_entity.type
_entity.pdbx_description
1 polymer ?
#
loop_
_entity_poly.entity_id
_entity_poly.type
_entity_poly.pdbx_seq_one_letter_code
_entity_poly.pdbx_strand_id
1 'polypeptide(L)'
;MGYLLGGLIPLLPYFFEPVAHRALIWSCIVTGIVLLVFGAVKARITGAGAGAGGYIWGAVSTLLVGGAAAAAAYGIVAALES
;
A
#
# COMPACT_ATOMS: atom_id res chain seq x y z
N MET A 1 -15.13 8.84 -2.51
CA MET A 1 -14.89 7.59 -3.28
C MET A 1 -13.47 7.04 -3.12
N GLY A 2 -12.42 7.86 -3.16
CA GLY A 2 -11.02 7.38 -3.07
C GLY A 2 -10.70 6.47 -1.87
N TYR A 3 -11.21 6.78 -0.67
CA TYR A 3 -11.04 5.92 0.52
C TYR A 3 -11.71 4.56 0.40
N LEU A 4 -12.88 4.48 -0.24
CA LEU A 4 -13.60 3.22 -0.45
C LEU A 4 -12.83 2.33 -1.42
N LEU A 5 -12.41 2.88 -2.55
CA LEU A 5 -11.63 2.13 -3.54
C LEU A 5 -10.25 1.75 -2.99
N GLY A 6 -9.58 2.67 -2.29
CA GLY A 6 -8.28 2.42 -1.68
C GLY A 6 -8.31 1.35 -0.58
N GLY A 7 -9.40 1.28 0.20
CA GLY A 7 -9.59 0.22 1.21
C GLY A 7 -9.97 -1.13 0.60
N LEU A 8 -10.60 -1.15 -0.57
CA LEU A 8 -11.00 -2.40 -1.24
C LEU A 8 -9.81 -3.14 -1.86
N ILE A 9 -8.82 -2.40 -2.38
CA ILE A 9 -7.63 -2.94 -3.06
C ILE A 9 -6.88 -3.99 -2.22
N PRO A 10 -6.48 -3.74 -0.95
CA PRO A 10 -5.80 -4.74 -0.13
C PRO A 10 -6.70 -5.94 0.21
N LEU A 11 -8.02 -5.78 0.19
CA LEU A 11 -8.96 -6.86 0.50
C LEU A 11 -9.20 -7.80 -0.69
N LEU A 12 -8.97 -7.35 -1.93
CA LEU A 12 -9.25 -8.11 -3.14
C LEU A 12 -8.70 -9.55 -3.11
N PRO A 13 -7.42 -9.81 -2.75
CA PRO A 13 -6.89 -11.18 -2.76
C PRO A 13 -7.60 -12.15 -1.82
N TYR A 14 -8.18 -11.66 -0.73
CA TYR A 14 -8.92 -12.48 0.24
C TYR A 14 -10.25 -13.01 -0.31
N PHE A 15 -10.80 -12.41 -1.38
CA PHE A 15 -11.99 -12.93 -2.04
C PHE A 15 -11.71 -14.17 -2.91
N PHE A 16 -10.46 -14.38 -3.30
CA PHE A 16 -10.07 -15.41 -4.27
C PHE A 16 -9.16 -16.49 -3.69
N GLU A 17 -8.38 -16.19 -2.65
CA GLU A 17 -7.47 -17.12 -1.98
C GLU A 17 -8.00 -17.47 -0.58
N PRO A 18 -8.43 -18.73 -0.34
CA PRO A 18 -8.99 -19.14 0.95
C PRO A 18 -7.94 -19.21 2.08
N VAL A 19 -6.66 -19.37 1.75
CA VAL A 19 -5.59 -19.42 2.75
C VAL A 19 -5.15 -17.99 3.11
N ALA A 20 -5.55 -17.52 4.29
CA ALA A 20 -5.31 -16.14 4.74
C ALA A 20 -3.84 -15.70 4.64
N HIS A 21 -2.88 -16.57 4.96
CA HIS A 21 -1.45 -16.24 4.85
C HIS A 21 -1.00 -16.05 3.39
N ARG A 22 -1.49 -16.87 2.45
CA ARG A 22 -1.21 -16.68 1.01
C ARG A 22 -1.90 -15.42 0.49
N ALA A 23 -3.15 -15.18 0.89
CA ALA A 23 -3.90 -13.98 0.54
C ALA A 23 -3.20 -12.70 1.03
N LEU A 24 -2.62 -12.73 2.24
CA LEU A 24 -1.83 -11.63 2.80
C LEU A 24 -0.61 -11.29 1.93
N ILE A 25 0.15 -12.30 1.48
CA ILE A 25 1.31 -12.08 0.60
C ILE A 25 0.86 -11.41 -0.70
N TRP A 26 -0.21 -11.92 -1.33
CA TRP A 26 -0.78 -11.31 -2.54
C TRP A 26 -1.28 -9.89 -2.29
N SER A 27 -1.91 -9.63 -1.14
CA SER A 27 -2.38 -8.31 -0.73
C SER A 27 -1.23 -7.31 -0.58
N CYS A 28 -0.14 -7.70 0.05
CA CYS A 28 1.06 -6.87 0.19
C CYS A 28 1.66 -6.50 -1.18
N ILE A 29 1.74 -7.46 -2.11
CA ILE A 29 2.28 -7.22 -3.45
C ILE A 29 1.39 -6.27 -4.23
N VAL A 30 0.08 -6.56 -4.31
CA VAL A 30 -0.89 -5.74 -5.05
C VAL A 30 -0.95 -4.33 -4.49
N THR A 31 -1.07 -4.20 -3.17
CA THR A 31 -1.14 -2.90 -2.50
C THR A 31 0.17 -2.14 -2.65
N GLY A 32 1.32 -2.82 -2.57
CA GLY A 32 2.63 -2.20 -2.78
C GLY A 32 2.76 -1.59 -4.18
N ILE A 33 2.35 -2.32 -5.22
CA ILE A 33 2.32 -1.81 -6.61
C ILE A 33 1.39 -0.60 -6.72
N VAL A 34 0.19 -0.67 -6.12
CA VAL A 34 -0.76 0.44 -6.13
C VAL A 34 -0.21 1.67 -5.43
N LEU A 35 0.45 1.53 -4.28
CA LEU A 35 1.05 2.64 -3.55
C LEU A 35 2.19 3.30 -4.34
N LEU A 36 3.00 2.51 -5.05
CA LEU A 36 4.05 3.03 -5.93
C LEU A 36 3.46 3.86 -7.07
N VAL A 37 2.47 3.31 -7.79
CA VAL A 37 1.80 4.02 -8.89
C VAL A 37 1.10 5.27 -8.38
N PHE A 38 0.35 5.15 -7.28
CA PHE A 38 -0.38 6.26 -6.69
C PHE A 38 0.56 7.36 -6.21
N GLY A 39 1.68 7.01 -5.59
CA GLY A 39 2.69 7.98 -5.13
C GLY A 39 3.34 8.75 -6.28
N ALA A 40 3.68 8.07 -7.38
CA ALA A 40 4.22 8.73 -8.58
C ALA A 40 3.19 9.65 -9.24
N VAL A 41 1.95 9.18 -9.41
CA VAL A 41 0.83 9.96 -9.99
C VAL A 41 0.52 11.17 -9.12
N LYS A 42 0.45 10.98 -7.79
CA LYS A 42 0.27 12.06 -6.82
C LYS A 42 1.35 13.13 -6.97
N ALA A 43 2.63 12.73 -7.01
CA ALA A 43 3.75 13.67 -7.16
C ALA A 43 3.69 14.47 -8.47
N ARG A 44 3.22 13.86 -9.57
CA ARG A 44 3.00 14.55 -10.85
C ARG A 44 1.85 15.54 -10.78
N ILE A 45 0.70 15.14 -10.23
CA ILE A 45 -0.52 15.96 -10.22
C ILE A 45 -0.38 17.14 -9.26
N THR A 46 0.24 16.95 -8.10
CA THR A 46 0.35 18.00 -7.08
C THR A 46 1.50 18.98 -7.32
N GLY A 47 2.35 18.72 -8.32
CA GLY A 47 3.57 19.50 -8.56
C GLY A 47 4.66 19.32 -7.49
N ALA A 48 4.48 18.38 -6.56
CA ALA A 48 5.42 18.11 -5.46
C ALA A 48 6.76 17.49 -5.93
N GLY A 49 6.86 17.10 -7.21
CA GLY A 49 8.11 16.66 -7.82
C GLY A 49 8.20 17.07 -9.28
N ALA A 50 9.34 17.64 -9.69
CA ALA A 50 9.66 17.92 -11.09
C ALA A 50 10.68 16.89 -11.58
N GLY A 51 10.34 16.14 -12.63
CA GLY A 51 11.20 15.13 -13.23
C GLY A 51 11.16 13.75 -12.55
N ALA A 52 11.92 12.81 -13.13
CA ALA A 52 11.90 11.40 -12.74
C ALA A 52 12.23 11.16 -11.25
N GLY A 53 13.19 11.92 -10.71
CA GLY A 53 13.57 11.80 -9.30
C GLY A 53 12.44 12.13 -8.32
N GLY A 54 11.66 13.18 -8.61
CA GLY A 54 10.50 13.57 -7.79
C GLY A 54 9.39 12.53 -7.82
N TYR A 55 9.14 11.90 -8.97
CA TYR A 55 8.14 10.84 -9.10
C TYR A 55 8.55 9.56 -8.37
N ILE A 56 9.82 9.18 -8.47
CA ILE A 56 10.37 8.03 -7.74
C ILE A 56 10.28 8.29 -6.22
N TRP A 57 10.65 9.48 -5.76
CA TRP A 57 10.52 9.84 -4.35
C TRP A 57 9.07 9.82 -3.88
N GLY A 58 8.14 10.34 -4.66
CA GLY A 58 6.70 10.29 -4.36
C GLY A 58 6.16 8.86 -4.25
N ALA A 59 6.59 7.96 -5.15
CA ALA A 59 6.25 6.54 -5.13
C ALA A 59 6.80 5.85 -3.88
N VAL A 60 8.12 5.95 -3.65
CA VAL A 60 8.82 5.26 -2.56
C VAL A 60 8.33 5.78 -1.20
N SER A 61 8.20 7.09 -1.02
CA SER A 61 7.68 7.65 0.24
C SER A 61 6.26 7.15 0.54
N THR A 62 5.40 7.06 -0.48
CA THR A 62 4.03 6.56 -0.32
C THR A 62 4.01 5.07 0.04
N LEU A 63 4.86 4.26 -0.59
CA LEU A 63 5.05 2.85 -0.24
C LEU A 63 5.54 2.68 1.20
N LEU A 64 6.58 3.44 1.60
CA LEU A 64 7.18 3.33 2.93
C LEU A 64 6.22 3.72 4.04
N VAL A 65 5.47 4.82 3.89
CA VAL A 65 4.48 5.24 4.88
C VAL A 65 3.35 4.21 5.00
N GLY A 66 2.83 3.73 3.87
CA GLY A 66 1.79 2.69 3.87
C GLY A 66 2.28 1.37 4.47
N GLY A 67 3.49 0.93 4.10
CA GLY A 67 4.11 -0.27 4.64
C GLY A 67 4.40 -0.18 6.13
N ALA A 68 4.88 0.97 6.62
CA ALA A 68 5.10 1.20 8.04
C ALA A 68 3.78 1.15 8.83
N ALA A 69 2.71 1.75 8.31
CA ALA A 69 1.38 1.68 8.94
C ALA A 69 0.85 0.24 8.99
N ALA A 70 0.99 -0.52 7.90
CA ALA A 70 0.60 -1.94 7.85
C ALA A 70 1.42 -2.80 8.82
N ALA A 71 2.73 -2.59 8.88
CA ALA A 71 3.62 -3.29 9.81
C ALA A 71 3.29 -2.96 11.27
N ALA A 72 2.97 -1.70 11.60
CA ALA A 72 2.55 -1.30 12.93
C ALA A 72 1.23 -1.96 13.32
N ALA A 73 0.23 -1.96 12.42
CA ALA A 73 -1.05 -2.62 12.66
C ALA A 73 -0.88 -4.13 12.91
N TYR A 74 -0.09 -4.81 12.07
CA TYR A 74 0.23 -6.22 12.27
C TYR A 74 0.97 -6.46 13.59
N GLY A 75 1.97 -5.64 13.90
CA GLY A 75 2.77 -5.77 15.13
C GLY A 75 1.94 -5.61 16.40
N ILE A 76 0.96 -4.69 16.40
CA ILE A 76 0.03 -4.53 17.53
C ILE A 76 -0.80 -5.79 17.73
N VAL A 77 -1.39 -6.32 16.66
CA VAL A 77 -2.20 -7.56 16.75
C VAL A 77 -1.32 -8.73 17.21
N ALA A 78 -0.13 -8.88 16.64
CA ALA A 78 0.81 -9.91 17.03
C ALA A 78 1.24 -9.84 18.50
N ALA A 79 1.35 -8.63 19.08
CA ALA A 79 1.67 -8.44 20.49
C ALA A 79 0.46 -8.61 21.44
N LEU A 80 -0.77 -8.53 20.91
CA LEU A 80 -1.99 -8.80 21.67
C LEU A 80 -2.33 -10.29 21.69
N GLU A 81 -2.00 -11.01 20.60
CA GLU A 81 -2.23 -12.45 20.46
C GLU A 81 -1.04 -13.30 20.95
N SER A 82 0.02 -12.68 21.49
CA SER A 82 1.21 -13.34 22.05
C SER A 82 1.05 -13.78 23.50
#